data_AF-A0A1I1KMH6-F1
#
_entry.id   AF-A0A1I1KMH6-F1
#
_cell.length_a   1.000
_cell.length_b   1.000
_cell.length_c   1.000
_cell.angle_alpha   90.00
_cell.angle_beta   90.00
_cell.angle_gamma   90.00
#
_symmetry.space_group_name_H-M   'P 1'
#
loop_
_entity.id
_entity.type
_entity.pdbx_description
1 polymer ?
#
loop_
_entity_poly.entity_id
_entity_poly.type
_entity_poly.pdbx_seq_one_letter_code
_entity_poly.pdbx_strand_id
1 'polypeptide(L)'
;MRRMLAGIMAVTMTFSGAVLPIEQVWKGAGVISASAETLTSPKTLTSDVTVSGSLETNSDIILNGHTLTVNGDLYMTAGMLDIGTGKLIVKGNLYIGKENASSYAYIRMQNASGSITISGDLVWNVNSKMTNTVGSQGWYTYDIITAGTINVAGNVYDYISSDTNTNSFVMMGTSVLNLNGTGTQTIKGSYNGEIANLTVTNNRTIDMEGYFYSRTPLATDLNIRTQNGLKISKMLMGGKTVNITGNVTQYSNDIELGGGTLNIYGNFTAQGGTTKLGGGKLNISKDYMIATVTNKGELVSTDAGLDMTNSNDVVNVVGSFIVKNTASPASNPLKMNAGKMYVGGNFDCISNRIVIGSGNTVYMNGTSPQTVKLTNSKKIYNLVLTQDLSQYNSDISKYAVNLVTNQTKIPADAVTLSATSYVYDGTAKKPTVTVKIGSKTLTQGTDYKVVYSDNTDAGTASVTVRGMGAYTGSVTKNFTISQKNINNLTIKLSQTSYTYDGTAKKPTVTITDGSRTLTNGSDYSVSYSNNTNVGTAAVNITGKGNYTGTASLSFKIVKKGETAITKGDVNGDGSITITDITKAAAHAKGKKLLSAEELKRADINGDGVVNVSDITRIAAHVKGKKLIN
;
A
#
# COMPACT_ATOMS: atom_id res chain seq x y z
N MET A 1 -30.56 51.57 -20.49
CA MET A 1 -30.10 50.31 -19.88
C MET A 1 -28.70 50.50 -19.33
N ARG A 2 -28.51 50.02 -18.10
CA ARG A 2 -27.34 49.99 -17.20
C ARG A 2 -25.94 50.06 -17.83
N ARG A 3 -25.09 50.94 -17.28
CA ARG A 3 -23.93 50.59 -16.42
C ARG A 3 -23.21 51.89 -16.00
N MET A 4 -23.37 52.30 -14.73
CA MET A 4 -22.52 53.32 -14.11
C MET A 4 -21.27 52.64 -13.54
N LEU A 5 -20.11 53.17 -13.94
CA LEU A 5 -18.80 52.91 -13.38
C LEU A 5 -18.66 53.85 -12.17
N ALA A 6 -18.57 53.31 -10.95
CA ALA A 6 -18.30 54.10 -9.76
C ALA A 6 -16.80 54.35 -9.66
N GLY A 7 -16.40 55.61 -9.91
CA GLY A 7 -15.05 56.10 -9.71
C GLY A 7 -14.73 56.25 -8.22
N ILE A 8 -13.51 55.89 -7.88
CA ILE A 8 -12.85 56.16 -6.59
C ILE A 8 -12.70 57.69 -6.46
N MET A 9 -13.41 58.30 -5.52
CA MET A 9 -13.08 59.65 -5.06
C MET A 9 -11.99 59.56 -4.00
N ALA A 10 -10.78 59.98 -4.36
CA ALA A 10 -9.80 60.44 -3.39
C ALA A 10 -10.30 61.77 -2.82
N VAL A 11 -10.64 61.80 -1.53
CA VAL A 11 -10.89 63.04 -0.80
C VAL A 11 -9.57 63.51 -0.23
N THR A 12 -8.91 64.44 -0.92
CA THR A 12 -7.83 65.26 -0.36
C THR A 12 -8.45 66.38 0.47
N MET A 13 -8.41 66.26 1.80
CA MET A 13 -8.71 67.39 2.69
C MET A 13 -7.41 68.15 3.00
N THR A 14 -7.32 69.38 2.49
CA THR A 14 -6.34 70.38 2.94
C THR A 14 -6.87 71.06 4.20
N PHE A 15 -6.12 71.01 5.30
CA PHE A 15 -6.44 71.75 6.53
C PHE A 15 -5.73 73.12 6.53
N SER A 16 -6.50 74.21 6.59
CA SER A 16 -6.02 75.54 6.94
C SER A 16 -6.38 75.87 8.38
N GLY A 17 -5.36 76.05 9.21
CA GLY A 17 -5.29 76.92 10.39
C GLY A 17 -6.45 76.99 11.39
N ALA A 18 -6.24 76.42 12.58
CA ALA A 18 -6.27 77.14 13.86
C ALA A 18 -5.86 76.18 15.00
N VAL A 19 -4.72 76.44 15.64
CA VAL A 19 -4.32 75.81 16.90
C VAL A 19 -4.86 76.70 18.03
N LEU A 20 -5.74 76.17 18.87
CA LEU A 20 -6.09 76.81 20.15
C LEU A 20 -5.25 76.17 21.26
N PRO A 21 -4.45 76.94 22.01
CA PRO A 21 -3.80 76.47 23.23
C PRO A 21 -4.69 76.80 24.42
N ILE A 22 -5.36 75.80 25.02
CA ILE A 22 -6.01 75.99 26.33
C ILE A 22 -5.75 74.76 27.19
N GLU A 23 -5.00 74.96 28.28
CA GLU A 23 -5.08 74.12 29.48
C GLU A 23 -6.54 74.05 29.93
N GLN A 24 -7.17 72.90 29.75
CA GLN A 24 -8.50 72.67 30.29
C GLN A 24 -8.44 71.48 31.23
N VAL A 25 -8.25 71.81 32.51
CA VAL A 25 -8.44 70.90 33.64
C VAL A 25 -9.93 70.62 33.75
N TRP A 26 -10.38 69.46 33.26
CA TRP A 26 -11.79 69.07 33.34
C TRP A 26 -12.02 68.15 34.54
N LYS A 27 -12.78 68.64 35.52
CA LYS A 27 -13.38 67.85 36.59
C LYS A 27 -14.81 67.48 36.20
N GLY A 28 -15.11 66.17 36.14
CA GLY A 28 -16.47 65.64 36.04
C GLY A 28 -16.72 64.79 34.78
N ALA A 29 -17.61 63.80 34.91
CA ALA A 29 -18.11 62.98 33.82
C ALA A 29 -18.78 63.88 32.75
N GLY A 30 -18.05 64.19 31.68
CA GLY A 30 -18.48 65.09 30.61
C GLY A 30 -18.72 64.33 29.31
N VAL A 31 -19.85 64.61 28.67
CA VAL A 31 -20.09 64.29 27.26
C VAL A 31 -19.45 65.41 26.44
N ILE A 32 -18.50 65.08 25.58
CA ILE A 32 -17.88 66.07 24.70
C ILE A 32 -18.62 66.05 23.36
N SER A 33 -19.31 67.15 23.05
CA SER A 33 -20.17 67.30 21.88
C SER A 33 -19.50 68.15 20.79
N ALA A 34 -18.80 67.52 19.85
CA ALA A 34 -18.38 68.12 18.58
C ALA A 34 -18.10 67.05 17.51
N SER A 35 -18.27 67.41 16.23
CA SER A 35 -17.90 66.59 15.08
C SER A 35 -16.38 66.62 14.89
N ALA A 36 -15.73 65.48 15.15
CA ALA A 36 -14.28 65.23 15.05
C ALA A 36 -13.41 66.13 15.96
N GLU A 37 -13.04 65.61 17.13
CA GLU A 37 -11.99 66.24 17.95
C GLU A 37 -10.61 65.74 17.53
N THR A 38 -9.62 66.65 17.46
CA THR A 38 -8.20 66.32 17.26
C THR A 38 -7.44 66.54 18.56
N LEU A 39 -6.91 65.47 19.16
CA LEU A 39 -6.02 65.54 20.31
C LEU A 39 -4.56 65.68 19.83
N THR A 40 -3.92 66.76 20.25
CA THR A 40 -2.52 67.10 19.89
C THR A 40 -1.54 67.00 21.06
N SER A 41 -2.02 66.62 22.25
CA SER A 41 -1.21 66.46 23.46
C SER A 41 -1.66 65.22 24.26
N PRO A 42 -0.78 64.65 25.11
CA PRO A 42 -1.10 63.43 25.85
C PRO A 42 -2.33 63.60 26.74
N LYS A 43 -3.25 62.63 26.70
CA LYS A 43 -4.48 62.62 27.49
C LYS A 43 -4.49 61.46 28.48
N THR A 44 -4.34 61.77 29.77
CA THR A 44 -4.62 60.81 30.85
C THR A 44 -6.04 61.01 31.37
N LEU A 45 -6.81 59.93 31.46
CA LEU A 45 -8.16 59.97 32.02
C LEU A 45 -8.13 59.99 33.55
N THR A 46 -9.03 60.78 34.13
CA THR A 46 -9.28 60.85 35.57
C THR A 46 -10.73 60.46 35.93
N SER A 47 -11.55 60.22 34.91
CA SER A 47 -12.92 59.70 34.98
C SER A 47 -13.28 59.05 33.65
N ASP A 48 -14.42 58.39 33.58
CA ASP A 48 -14.97 57.92 32.30
C ASP A 48 -15.28 59.12 31.38
N VAL A 49 -15.02 58.96 30.08
CA VAL A 49 -15.18 60.00 29.06
C VAL A 49 -15.95 59.45 27.87
N THR A 50 -16.87 60.24 27.32
CA THR A 50 -17.57 59.93 26.07
C THR A 50 -17.36 61.05 25.04
N VAL A 51 -16.81 60.68 23.87
CA VAL A 51 -16.73 61.51 22.67
C VAL A 51 -17.94 61.19 21.79
N SER A 52 -18.77 62.20 21.50
CA SER A 52 -20.05 62.00 20.79
C SER A 52 -19.90 61.60 19.32
N GLY A 53 -18.74 61.85 18.70
CA GLY A 53 -18.43 61.54 17.31
C GLY A 53 -17.11 60.79 17.16
N SER A 54 -16.45 60.97 16.01
CA SER A 54 -15.11 60.43 15.78
C SER A 54 -14.04 61.22 16.55
N LEU A 55 -12.92 60.56 16.84
CA LEU A 55 -11.76 61.12 17.55
C LEU A 55 -10.51 60.86 16.72
N GLU A 56 -9.71 61.89 16.47
CA GLU A 56 -8.36 61.77 15.91
C GLU A 56 -7.33 62.18 16.95
N THR A 57 -6.22 61.45 17.06
CA THR A 57 -5.11 61.81 17.93
C THR A 57 -3.78 61.56 17.24
N ASN A 58 -2.79 62.38 17.56
CA ASN A 58 -1.37 62.15 17.25
C ASN A 58 -0.51 62.07 18.53
N SER A 59 -1.16 61.90 19.69
CA SER A 59 -0.53 61.86 21.01
C SER A 59 -1.12 60.75 21.88
N ASP A 60 -0.52 60.54 23.05
CA ASP A 60 -0.86 59.43 23.94
C ASP A 60 -2.29 59.53 24.48
N ILE A 61 -2.97 58.40 24.60
CA ILE A 61 -4.22 58.24 25.35
C ILE A 61 -3.97 57.21 26.44
N ILE A 62 -4.05 57.63 27.70
CA ILE A 62 -3.82 56.80 28.89
C ILE A 62 -5.15 56.65 29.62
N LEU A 63 -5.73 55.45 29.60
CA LEU A 63 -7.05 55.21 30.19
C LEU A 63 -7.03 55.18 31.72
N ASN A 64 -5.91 54.84 32.34
CA ASN A 64 -5.72 54.87 33.80
C ASN A 64 -6.85 54.21 34.62
N GLY A 65 -7.40 53.10 34.12
CA GLY A 65 -8.50 52.35 34.77
C GLY A 65 -9.91 52.84 34.44
N HIS A 66 -10.06 53.90 33.64
CA HIS A 66 -11.34 54.46 33.22
C HIS A 66 -11.80 53.96 31.85
N THR A 67 -13.02 54.31 31.48
CA THR A 67 -13.63 54.01 30.18
C THR A 67 -13.56 55.21 29.25
N LEU A 68 -12.99 55.02 28.05
CA LEU A 68 -13.16 55.95 26.92
C LEU A 68 -14.18 55.36 25.95
N THR A 69 -15.29 56.09 25.72
CA THR A 69 -16.26 55.75 24.68
C THR A 69 -16.15 56.75 23.53
N VAL A 70 -15.93 56.26 22.31
CA VAL A 70 -15.95 57.04 21.07
C VAL A 70 -17.15 56.57 20.26
N ASN A 71 -18.14 57.45 20.06
CA ASN A 71 -19.38 57.10 19.35
C ASN A 71 -19.23 57.10 17.81
N GLY A 72 -18.07 57.51 17.29
CA GLY A 72 -17.67 57.35 15.89
C GLY A 72 -16.41 56.50 15.72
N ASP A 73 -15.58 56.86 14.73
CA ASP A 73 -14.29 56.23 14.46
C ASP A 73 -13.19 56.80 15.37
N LEU A 74 -12.19 55.99 15.70
CA LEU A 74 -10.97 56.46 16.39
C LEU A 74 -9.76 56.31 15.46
N TYR A 75 -9.10 57.43 15.16
CA TYR A 75 -7.87 57.51 14.38
C TYR A 75 -6.68 57.82 15.28
N MET A 76 -5.77 56.87 15.44
CA MET A 76 -4.50 57.07 16.15
C MET A 76 -3.36 57.17 15.17
N THR A 77 -2.94 58.38 14.83
CA THR A 77 -1.88 58.62 13.82
C THR A 77 -0.47 58.60 14.42
N ALA A 78 -0.34 58.81 15.73
CA ALA A 78 0.88 58.65 16.53
C ALA A 78 0.51 58.56 18.03
N GLY A 79 1.48 58.16 18.87
CA GLY A 79 1.32 58.09 20.33
C GLY A 79 0.88 56.72 20.86
N MET A 80 0.99 56.55 22.17
CA MET A 80 0.64 55.34 22.89
C MET A 80 -0.85 55.31 23.25
N LEU A 81 -1.53 54.21 22.93
CA LEU A 81 -2.80 53.85 23.56
C LEU A 81 -2.55 52.93 24.75
N ASP A 82 -2.49 53.48 25.96
CA ASP A 82 -2.33 52.69 27.18
C ASP A 82 -3.71 52.34 27.76
N ILE A 83 -4.08 51.08 27.60
CA ILE A 83 -5.34 50.54 28.12
C ILE A 83 -5.26 50.32 29.63
N GLY A 84 -4.09 49.93 30.16
CA GLY A 84 -3.93 49.53 31.56
C GLY A 84 -5.02 48.54 32.01
N THR A 85 -5.73 48.87 33.08
CA THR A 85 -6.92 48.16 33.57
C THR A 85 -8.25 48.72 33.04
N GLY A 86 -8.20 49.76 32.20
CA GLY A 86 -9.34 50.50 31.67
C GLY A 86 -10.01 49.84 30.46
N LYS A 87 -10.95 50.58 29.85
CA LYS A 87 -11.78 50.08 28.75
C LYS A 87 -11.88 51.09 27.61
N LEU A 88 -11.54 50.68 26.40
CA LEU A 88 -11.83 51.45 25.20
C LEU A 88 -13.06 50.90 24.50
N ILE A 89 -14.03 51.74 24.18
CA ILE A 89 -15.23 51.39 23.41
C ILE A 89 -15.29 52.31 22.19
N VAL A 90 -15.17 51.74 20.99
CA VAL A 90 -15.29 52.44 19.71
C VAL A 90 -16.54 51.92 18.99
N LYS A 91 -17.50 52.80 18.72
CA LYS A 91 -18.76 52.46 18.03
C LYS A 91 -18.61 52.43 16.51
N GLY A 92 -17.55 53.03 15.97
CA GLY A 92 -17.11 52.88 14.58
C GLY A 92 -15.89 51.95 14.46
N ASN A 93 -14.98 52.33 13.58
CA ASN A 93 -13.72 51.65 13.29
C ASN A 93 -12.58 52.20 14.18
N LEU A 94 -11.61 51.34 14.50
CA LEU A 94 -10.35 51.74 15.14
C LEU A 94 -9.21 51.65 14.12
N TYR A 95 -8.61 52.80 13.83
CA TYR A 95 -7.43 52.91 12.96
C TYR A 95 -6.19 53.16 13.81
N ILE A 96 -5.26 52.22 13.81
CA ILE A 96 -3.93 52.41 14.38
C ILE A 96 -2.96 52.66 13.23
N GLY A 97 -2.50 53.90 13.17
CA GLY A 97 -1.73 54.49 12.10
C GLY A 97 -2.55 55.13 10.99
N LYS A 98 -1.84 55.68 10.02
CA LYS A 98 -2.40 56.47 8.91
C LYS A 98 -1.96 55.85 7.59
N GLU A 99 -2.91 55.72 6.68
CA GLU A 99 -2.65 55.22 5.34
C GLU A 99 -1.61 56.08 4.62
N ASN A 100 -0.59 55.43 4.06
CA ASN A 100 0.46 56.06 3.25
C ASN A 100 1.27 57.16 3.98
N ALA A 101 1.38 57.14 5.31
CA ALA A 101 2.16 58.11 6.09
C ALA A 101 2.97 57.45 7.22
N SER A 102 4.07 58.12 7.62
CA SER A 102 4.85 57.75 8.81
C SER A 102 3.99 57.81 10.07
N SER A 103 3.63 56.66 10.62
CA SER A 103 2.91 56.53 11.91
C SER A 103 3.81 55.92 12.99
N TYR A 104 3.61 56.38 14.23
CA TYR A 104 4.26 55.88 15.44
C TYR A 104 3.23 55.51 16.52
N ALA A 105 2.00 55.16 16.10
CA ALA A 105 0.96 54.73 17.02
C ALA A 105 1.14 53.26 17.44
N TYR A 106 0.90 52.95 18.70
CA TYR A 106 0.98 51.59 19.25
C TYR A 106 0.03 51.40 20.44
N ILE A 107 -0.28 50.16 20.77
CA ILE A 107 -1.16 49.77 21.88
C ILE A 107 -0.36 49.10 22.99
N ARG A 108 -0.58 49.57 24.22
CA ARG A 108 -0.10 48.88 25.42
C ARG A 108 -1.29 48.30 26.19
N MET A 109 -1.34 46.97 26.28
CA MET A 109 -2.36 46.24 27.04
C MET A 109 -1.76 44.99 27.69
N GLN A 110 -1.35 45.14 28.95
CA GLN A 110 -0.63 44.09 29.70
C GLN A 110 -1.44 43.49 30.85
N ASN A 111 -2.60 44.06 31.16
CA ASN A 111 -3.45 43.59 32.25
C ASN A 111 -4.63 42.78 31.70
N ALA A 112 -4.97 41.67 32.36
CA ALA A 112 -6.06 40.79 31.97
C ALA A 112 -7.45 41.46 32.01
N SER A 113 -7.63 42.51 32.82
CA SER A 113 -8.90 43.26 32.89
C SER A 113 -9.03 44.33 31.81
N GLY A 114 -7.92 44.70 31.15
CA GLY A 114 -7.92 45.68 30.07
C GLY A 114 -8.73 45.17 28.88
N SER A 115 -9.52 46.06 28.26
CA SER A 115 -10.30 45.66 27.09
C SER A 115 -10.48 46.76 26.07
N ILE A 116 -10.55 46.34 24.81
CA ILE A 116 -10.91 47.16 23.67
C ILE A 116 -12.14 46.53 23.02
N THR A 117 -13.17 47.32 22.75
CA THR A 117 -14.39 46.87 22.06
C THR A 117 -14.66 47.75 20.85
N ILE A 118 -14.73 47.15 19.67
CA ILE A 118 -14.84 47.84 18.39
C ILE A 118 -16.08 47.30 17.68
N SER A 119 -17.03 48.18 17.35
CA SER A 119 -18.27 47.77 16.66
C SER A 119 -18.10 47.70 15.13
N GLY A 120 -17.11 48.40 14.58
CA GLY A 120 -16.65 48.28 13.19
C GLY A 120 -15.35 47.47 13.06
N ASP A 121 -14.49 47.90 12.15
CA ASP A 121 -13.24 47.25 11.78
C ASP A 121 -12.07 47.70 12.68
N LEU A 122 -11.14 46.79 12.95
CA LEU A 122 -9.80 47.09 13.46
C LEU A 122 -8.84 47.14 12.28
N VAL A 123 -8.27 48.32 12.03
CA VAL A 123 -7.34 48.55 10.93
C VAL A 123 -5.98 48.94 11.47
N TRP A 124 -5.00 48.08 11.23
CA TRP A 124 -3.60 48.30 11.52
C TRP A 124 -2.86 48.73 10.25
N ASN A 125 -2.36 49.96 10.25
CA ASN A 125 -1.69 50.56 9.10
C ASN A 125 -0.56 51.50 9.56
N VAL A 126 0.51 50.89 10.09
CA VAL A 126 1.69 51.60 10.58
C VAL A 126 2.83 51.45 9.57
N ASN A 127 3.09 52.49 8.80
CA ASN A 127 4.19 52.55 7.84
C ASN A 127 5.31 53.45 8.39
N SER A 128 6.34 52.94 9.06
CA SER A 128 7.51 53.78 9.39
C SER A 128 8.76 52.96 9.72
N LYS A 129 9.92 53.63 9.70
CA LYS A 129 11.26 53.12 10.04
C LYS A 129 11.43 52.70 11.51
N MET A 130 10.34 52.51 12.26
CA MET A 130 10.43 51.81 13.54
C MET A 130 10.97 50.41 13.24
N THR A 131 12.19 50.15 13.66
CA THR A 131 12.75 48.79 13.62
C THR A 131 12.35 48.14 14.93
N ASN A 132 11.70 46.98 14.88
CA ASN A 132 11.56 46.13 16.07
C ASN A 132 12.94 45.55 16.43
N THR A 133 13.86 46.39 16.89
CA THR A 133 15.18 45.96 17.35
C THR A 133 15.11 45.86 18.87
N VAL A 134 15.13 44.63 19.40
CA VAL A 134 15.25 44.39 20.84
C VAL A 134 16.55 45.03 21.31
N GLY A 135 16.47 46.23 21.87
CA GLY A 135 17.61 46.87 22.50
C GLY A 135 17.95 46.13 23.79
N SER A 136 19.20 45.73 23.96
CA SER A 136 19.76 45.10 25.17
C SER A 136 19.65 45.96 26.45
N GLN A 137 19.01 47.12 26.39
CA GLN A 137 18.85 48.10 27.47
C GLN A 137 17.39 48.44 27.82
N GLY A 138 16.40 47.66 27.36
CA GLY A 138 15.05 47.69 27.95
C GLY A 138 14.12 48.84 27.53
N TRP A 139 14.38 49.49 26.40
CA TRP A 139 13.43 50.45 25.82
C TRP A 139 12.50 49.75 24.83
N TYR A 140 11.21 49.67 25.17
CA TYR A 140 10.16 49.13 24.30
C TYR A 140 9.63 50.22 23.37
N THR A 141 9.62 49.98 22.07
CA THR A 141 8.92 50.83 21.06
C THR A 141 7.67 50.14 20.50
N TYR A 142 7.13 49.14 21.21
CA TYR A 142 6.29 48.08 20.63
C TYR A 142 4.83 48.14 21.08
N ASP A 143 3.96 47.47 20.32
CA ASP A 143 2.74 46.90 20.89
C ASP A 143 3.10 45.91 21.99
N ILE A 144 2.56 46.15 23.18
CA ILE A 144 2.71 45.23 24.30
C ILE A 144 1.31 44.74 24.68
N ILE A 145 0.70 44.03 23.75
CA ILE A 145 -0.59 43.37 23.95
C ILE A 145 -0.32 41.96 24.47
N THR A 146 -0.08 41.83 25.77
CA THR A 146 0.31 40.55 26.41
C THR A 146 -0.80 39.92 27.25
N ALA A 147 -1.86 40.67 27.54
CA ALA A 147 -3.07 40.22 28.23
C ALA A 147 -4.26 41.10 27.82
N GLY A 148 -5.44 40.81 28.35
CA GLY A 148 -6.65 41.56 28.05
C GLY A 148 -7.36 41.07 26.78
N THR A 149 -8.49 41.69 26.45
CA THR A 149 -9.35 41.24 25.35
C THR A 149 -9.63 42.36 24.36
N ILE A 150 -9.44 42.09 23.07
CA ILE A 150 -9.89 42.94 21.96
C ILE A 150 -11.10 42.25 21.32
N ASN A 151 -12.28 42.85 21.47
CA ASN A 151 -13.51 42.41 20.82
C ASN A 151 -13.73 43.23 19.55
N VAL A 152 -13.87 42.56 18.40
CA VAL A 152 -14.08 43.21 17.11
C VAL A 152 -15.32 42.63 16.45
N ALA A 153 -16.30 43.48 16.13
CA ALA A 153 -17.51 43.06 15.44
C ALA A 153 -17.40 43.14 13.90
N GLY A 154 -16.50 43.98 13.37
CA GLY A 154 -16.14 44.06 11.95
C GLY A 154 -14.89 43.25 11.59
N ASN A 155 -14.14 43.67 10.58
CA ASN A 155 -12.95 42.98 10.10
C ASN A 155 -11.69 43.35 10.88
N VAL A 156 -10.64 42.55 10.75
CA VAL A 156 -9.29 42.85 11.27
C VAL A 156 -8.33 42.87 10.08
N TYR A 157 -7.75 44.03 9.81
CA TYR A 157 -6.83 44.22 8.71
C TYR A 157 -5.47 44.69 9.21
N ASP A 158 -4.43 43.91 8.96
CA ASP A 158 -3.05 44.33 9.11
C ASP A 158 -2.44 44.56 7.72
N TYR A 159 -2.42 45.82 7.29
CA TYR A 159 -2.04 46.22 5.94
C TYR A 159 -0.54 46.35 5.71
N ILE A 160 0.30 45.89 6.66
CA ILE A 160 1.74 45.98 6.50
C ILE A 160 2.21 45.08 5.35
N SER A 161 2.70 45.72 4.29
CA SER A 161 2.92 45.10 2.98
C SER A 161 4.34 44.62 2.72
N SER A 162 5.25 44.74 3.70
CA SER A 162 6.69 44.46 3.53
C SER A 162 7.19 43.46 4.56
N ASP A 163 7.98 42.49 4.11
CA ASP A 163 8.69 41.51 4.96
C ASP A 163 9.78 42.15 5.84
N THR A 164 10.28 43.33 5.42
CA THR A 164 11.23 44.15 6.19
C THR A 164 10.56 45.08 7.21
N ASN A 165 9.25 45.32 7.09
CA ASN A 165 8.52 46.10 8.09
C ASN A 165 8.07 45.16 9.22
N THR A 166 8.58 45.44 10.41
CA THR A 166 8.37 44.60 11.58
C THR A 166 7.26 45.09 12.51
N ASN A 167 6.63 46.24 12.21
CA ASN A 167 5.59 46.87 13.06
C ASN A 167 4.18 46.27 12.89
N SER A 168 4.11 44.97 12.64
CA SER A 168 2.86 44.24 12.48
C SER A 168 2.01 44.22 13.74
N PHE A 169 0.71 44.00 13.56
CA PHE A 169 -0.19 43.80 14.69
C PHE A 169 0.20 42.52 15.44
N VAL A 170 0.65 42.68 16.69
CA VAL A 170 1.21 41.57 17.49
C VAL A 170 0.49 41.47 18.83
N MET A 171 -0.22 40.36 19.00
CA MET A 171 -0.84 39.94 20.26
C MET A 171 -0.13 38.70 20.81
N MET A 172 0.33 38.79 22.05
CA MET A 172 1.15 37.77 22.72
C MET A 172 0.56 37.32 24.05
N GLY A 173 1.18 36.32 24.69
CA GLY A 173 0.88 35.91 26.06
C GLY A 173 -0.55 35.40 26.21
N THR A 174 -1.30 36.00 27.15
CA THR A 174 -2.68 35.63 27.47
C THR A 174 -3.71 36.53 26.78
N SER A 175 -3.29 37.44 25.91
CA SER A 175 -4.20 38.32 25.20
C SER A 175 -5.15 37.55 24.28
N VAL A 176 -6.37 38.05 24.14
CA VAL A 176 -7.44 37.42 23.35
C VAL A 176 -7.92 38.38 22.28
N LEU A 177 -7.90 37.92 21.02
CA LEU A 177 -8.66 38.53 19.94
C LEU A 177 -9.98 37.77 19.81
N ASN A 178 -11.10 38.44 20.08
CA ASN A 178 -12.43 37.87 19.97
C ASN A 178 -13.18 38.50 18.79
N LEU A 179 -13.47 37.69 17.78
CA LEU A 179 -14.38 38.08 16.71
C LEU A 179 -15.82 37.82 17.15
N ASN A 180 -16.52 38.88 17.55
CA ASN A 180 -17.86 38.82 18.16
C ASN A 180 -18.99 39.37 17.28
N GLY A 181 -18.68 39.71 16.03
CA GLY A 181 -19.65 40.14 15.04
C GLY A 181 -20.53 38.98 14.53
N THR A 182 -21.71 39.37 14.05
CA THR A 182 -22.72 38.46 13.51
C THR A 182 -22.58 38.21 12.01
N GLY A 183 -21.91 39.11 11.29
CA GLY A 183 -21.60 38.97 9.87
C GLY A 183 -20.36 38.11 9.59
N THR A 184 -20.07 37.92 8.31
CA THR A 184 -18.77 37.39 7.87
C THR A 184 -17.68 38.38 8.26
N GLN A 185 -16.74 37.96 9.10
CA GLN A 185 -15.57 38.75 9.47
C GLN A 185 -14.33 38.17 8.79
N THR A 186 -13.46 39.06 8.30
CA THR A 186 -12.18 38.74 7.67
C THR A 186 -11.03 39.12 8.59
N ILE A 187 -10.02 38.24 8.72
CA ILE A 187 -8.69 38.60 9.21
C ILE A 187 -7.71 38.60 8.04
N LYS A 188 -7.02 39.71 7.81
CA LYS A 188 -5.91 39.79 6.87
C LYS A 188 -4.62 40.09 7.63
N GLY A 189 -3.79 39.07 7.82
CA GLY A 189 -2.54 39.20 8.56
C GLY A 189 -1.37 39.61 7.66
N SER A 190 -0.51 40.50 8.17
CA SER A 190 0.76 40.87 7.53
C SER A 190 1.86 39.84 7.80
N TYR A 191 3.00 39.97 7.12
CA TYR A 191 4.12 39.02 7.17
C TYR A 191 4.59 38.67 8.60
N ASN A 192 4.65 39.67 9.48
CA ASN A 192 5.11 39.53 10.87
C ASN A 192 3.95 39.60 11.90
N GLY A 193 2.69 39.61 11.46
CA GLY A 193 1.53 39.70 12.34
C GLY A 193 1.36 38.46 13.21
N GLU A 194 1.06 38.66 14.49
CA GLU A 194 0.94 37.58 15.47
C GLU A 194 -0.39 37.68 16.22
N ILE A 195 -1.09 36.54 16.34
CA ILE A 195 -2.35 36.43 17.07
C ILE A 195 -2.21 35.31 18.10
N ALA A 196 -2.21 35.65 19.39
CA ALA A 196 -2.09 34.68 20.48
C ALA A 196 -3.34 33.79 20.63
N ASN A 197 -4.41 34.31 21.24
CA ASN A 197 -5.65 33.55 21.43
C ASN A 197 -6.76 34.12 20.55
N LEU A 198 -6.93 33.53 19.37
CA LEU A 198 -8.08 33.82 18.52
C LEU A 198 -9.31 33.05 19.02
N THR A 199 -10.38 33.76 19.29
CA THR A 199 -11.70 33.20 19.58
C THR A 199 -12.72 33.75 18.58
N VAL A 200 -13.67 32.92 18.19
CA VAL A 200 -14.75 33.29 17.27
C VAL A 200 -16.07 32.92 17.92
N THR A 201 -16.91 33.93 18.14
CA THR A 201 -18.21 33.72 18.77
C THR A 201 -19.05 32.74 17.95
N ASN A 202 -19.69 31.78 18.63
CA ASN A 202 -20.47 30.68 18.02
C ASN A 202 -19.67 29.75 17.09
N ASN A 203 -18.33 29.80 17.08
CA ASN A 203 -17.46 28.97 16.23
C ASN A 203 -17.83 29.04 14.72
N ARG A 204 -18.35 30.19 14.28
CA ARG A 204 -18.70 30.41 12.87
C ARG A 204 -17.46 30.42 11.98
N THR A 205 -17.64 30.22 10.68
CA THR A 205 -16.55 30.38 9.71
C THR A 205 -16.13 31.85 9.60
N ILE A 206 -14.82 32.10 9.62
CA ILE A 206 -14.21 33.40 9.32
C ILE A 206 -13.43 33.33 8.01
N ASP A 207 -13.31 34.46 7.33
CA ASP A 207 -12.40 34.58 6.21
C ASP A 207 -11.00 34.91 6.73
N MET A 208 -9.96 34.24 6.20
CA MET A 208 -8.58 34.59 6.50
C MET A 208 -7.69 34.62 5.27
N GLU A 209 -6.88 35.67 5.18
CA GLU A 209 -5.93 35.91 4.12
C GLU A 209 -4.58 36.40 4.66
N GLY A 210 -3.55 36.30 3.83
CA GLY A 210 -2.20 36.71 4.22
C GLY A 210 -1.53 35.67 5.10
N TYR A 211 -0.95 36.11 6.21
CA TYR A 211 -0.16 35.28 7.11
C TYR A 211 -0.87 35.06 8.44
N PHE A 212 -0.74 33.83 8.97
CA PHE A 212 -1.24 33.45 10.28
C PHE A 212 -0.09 32.94 11.15
N TYR A 213 0.02 33.48 12.36
CA TYR A 213 1.06 33.14 13.31
C TYR A 213 0.44 33.01 14.71
N SER A 214 0.53 31.81 15.30
CA SER A 214 0.10 31.53 16.68
C SER A 214 1.25 30.92 17.50
N ARG A 215 1.76 31.65 18.51
CA ARG A 215 2.79 31.15 19.46
C ARG A 215 2.22 30.36 20.63
N THR A 216 0.95 30.55 20.93
CA THR A 216 0.23 29.83 21.97
C THR A 216 -0.70 28.79 21.34
N PRO A 217 -1.02 27.71 22.06
CA PRO A 217 -2.06 26.78 21.62
C PRO A 217 -3.39 27.49 21.36
N LEU A 218 -4.09 27.10 20.29
CA LEU A 218 -5.43 27.61 20.00
C LEU A 218 -6.39 27.38 21.18
N ALA A 219 -7.13 28.43 21.53
CA ALA A 219 -8.11 28.39 22.62
C ALA A 219 -9.32 27.50 22.28
N THR A 220 -9.78 27.53 21.03
CA THR A 220 -10.95 26.78 20.53
C THR A 220 -10.65 26.14 19.18
N ASP A 221 -11.56 25.29 18.72
CA ASP A 221 -11.62 24.90 17.32
C ASP A 221 -11.82 26.14 16.43
N LEU A 222 -11.40 26.04 15.16
CA LEU A 222 -11.50 27.14 14.19
C LEU A 222 -12.02 26.66 12.84
N ASN A 223 -12.90 27.47 12.24
CA ASN A 223 -13.42 27.28 10.89
C ASN A 223 -13.01 28.46 10.01
N ILE A 224 -12.30 28.19 8.92
CA ILE A 224 -11.59 29.18 8.12
C ILE A 224 -11.94 28.99 6.66
N ARG A 225 -12.21 30.08 5.95
CA ARG A 225 -12.28 30.12 4.48
C ARG A 225 -11.22 31.08 3.95
N THR A 226 -10.55 30.69 2.88
CA THR A 226 -9.54 31.54 2.22
C THR A 226 -9.75 31.52 0.71
N GLN A 227 -9.74 32.70 0.08
CA GLN A 227 -9.94 32.83 -1.37
C GLN A 227 -8.62 32.88 -2.12
N ASN A 228 -7.64 33.60 -1.57
CA ASN A 228 -6.32 33.80 -2.16
C ASN A 228 -5.23 32.87 -1.56
N GLY A 229 -5.66 31.90 -0.75
CA GLY A 229 -4.79 31.00 0.00
C GLY A 229 -4.30 31.61 1.31
N LEU A 230 -4.12 30.74 2.31
CA LEU A 230 -3.65 31.13 3.64
C LEU A 230 -2.21 30.68 3.83
N LYS A 231 -1.34 31.61 4.24
CA LYS A 231 0.03 31.29 4.63
C LYS A 231 0.08 31.12 6.14
N ILE A 232 0.50 29.96 6.62
CA ILE A 232 0.67 29.72 8.06
C ILE A 232 2.16 29.80 8.35
N SER A 233 2.58 30.88 9.02
CA SER A 233 3.96 31.07 9.46
C SER A 233 4.26 30.20 10.68
N LYS A 234 3.31 30.04 11.60
CA LYS A 234 3.37 29.12 12.75
C LYS A 234 1.95 28.84 13.25
N MET A 235 1.67 27.62 13.67
CA MET A 235 0.39 27.30 14.34
C MET A 235 0.56 26.21 15.37
N LEU A 236 0.20 26.50 16.63
CA LEU A 236 0.07 25.50 17.68
C LEU A 236 -1.41 25.21 17.91
N MET A 237 -1.89 24.03 17.55
CA MET A 237 -3.31 23.70 17.65
C MET A 237 -3.71 23.20 19.05
N GLY A 238 -2.79 22.68 19.85
CA GLY A 238 -3.10 22.22 21.21
C GLY A 238 -4.22 21.17 21.26
N GLY A 239 -4.25 20.23 20.32
CA GLY A 239 -5.26 19.18 20.25
C GLY A 239 -6.60 19.60 19.62
N LYS A 240 -6.75 20.85 19.16
CA LYS A 240 -7.99 21.36 18.56
C LYS A 240 -8.22 20.89 17.13
N THR A 241 -9.42 21.13 16.63
CA THR A 241 -9.78 20.94 15.23
C THR A 241 -9.74 22.26 14.48
N VAL A 242 -9.04 22.30 13.35
CA VAL A 242 -8.98 23.45 12.46
C VAL A 242 -9.44 23.02 11.07
N ASN A 243 -10.49 23.66 10.56
CA ASN A 243 -11.05 23.43 9.23
C ASN A 243 -10.71 24.61 8.33
N ILE A 244 -10.04 24.37 7.19
CA ILE A 244 -9.64 25.41 6.24
C ILE A 244 -10.17 25.07 4.86
N THR A 245 -11.11 25.85 4.35
CA THR A 245 -11.58 25.78 2.97
C THR A 245 -10.73 26.69 2.09
N GLY A 246 -9.95 26.09 1.18
CA GLY A 246 -9.01 26.78 0.30
C GLY A 246 -7.60 26.20 0.40
N ASN A 247 -6.66 26.75 -0.38
CA ASN A 247 -5.27 26.29 -0.38
C ASN A 247 -4.51 26.86 0.82
N VAL A 248 -3.59 26.07 1.36
CA VAL A 248 -2.77 26.45 2.52
C VAL A 248 -1.30 26.26 2.20
N THR A 249 -0.49 27.23 2.61
CA THR A 249 0.97 27.15 2.56
C THR A 249 1.52 27.20 3.98
N GLN A 250 2.18 26.15 4.46
CA GLN A 250 3.04 26.26 5.64
C GLN A 250 4.32 26.98 5.22
N TYR A 251 4.47 28.22 5.69
CA TYR A 251 5.39 29.17 5.09
C TYR A 251 6.80 29.13 5.67
N SER A 252 6.96 29.05 7.01
CA SER A 252 8.28 29.23 7.64
C SER A 252 8.55 28.33 8.85
N ASN A 253 7.66 28.29 9.84
CA ASN A 253 7.85 27.50 11.07
C ASN A 253 6.88 26.32 11.14
N ASP A 254 6.94 25.60 12.25
CA ASP A 254 6.16 24.38 12.48
C ASP A 254 4.65 24.66 12.58
N ILE A 255 3.89 23.69 12.09
CA ILE A 255 2.49 23.49 12.43
C ILE A 255 2.43 22.28 13.36
N GLU A 256 1.97 22.48 14.58
CA GLU A 256 1.93 21.46 15.62
C GLU A 256 0.47 21.15 15.98
N LEU A 257 0.01 19.96 15.59
CA LEU A 257 -1.37 19.53 15.82
C LEU A 257 -1.61 19.18 17.30
N GLY A 258 -0.60 18.65 17.99
CA GLY A 258 -0.70 18.22 19.39
C GLY A 258 -1.80 17.18 19.63
N GLY A 259 -1.97 16.23 18.70
CA GLY A 259 -3.06 15.24 18.74
C GLY A 259 -4.38 15.71 18.10
N GLY A 260 -4.45 16.97 17.66
CA GLY A 260 -5.63 17.57 17.04
C GLY A 260 -5.87 17.15 15.59
N THR A 261 -6.85 17.78 14.94
CA THR A 261 -7.21 17.48 13.53
C THR A 261 -7.13 18.72 12.67
N LEU A 262 -6.27 18.71 11.65
CA LEU A 262 -6.18 19.76 10.64
C LEU A 262 -6.84 19.28 9.33
N ASN A 263 -7.95 19.90 8.95
CA ASN A 263 -8.66 19.64 7.70
C ASN A 263 -8.39 20.76 6.71
N ILE A 264 -7.81 20.45 5.55
CA ILE A 264 -7.53 21.38 4.45
C ILE A 264 -8.33 20.93 3.23
N TYR A 265 -9.39 21.67 2.91
CA TYR A 265 -10.21 21.47 1.72
C TYR A 265 -9.60 22.20 0.51
N GLY A 266 -8.32 21.93 0.25
CA GLY A 266 -7.54 22.45 -0.86
C GLY A 266 -6.19 21.73 -0.97
N ASN A 267 -5.24 22.34 -1.69
CA ASN A 267 -3.84 21.92 -1.68
C ASN A 267 -3.18 22.36 -0.38
N PHE A 268 -2.30 21.51 0.16
CA PHE A 268 -1.41 21.88 1.26
C PHE A 268 0.04 21.87 0.78
N THR A 269 0.71 23.01 0.88
CA THR A 269 2.13 23.15 0.49
C THR A 269 2.98 23.47 1.70
N ALA A 270 3.83 22.55 2.14
CA ALA A 270 4.85 22.80 3.15
C ALA A 270 6.14 23.33 2.49
N GLN A 271 6.40 24.63 2.68
CA GLN A 271 7.57 25.34 2.14
C GLN A 271 8.63 25.66 3.21
N GLY A 272 8.25 25.68 4.49
CA GLY A 272 9.15 25.84 5.62
C GLY A 272 8.63 25.12 6.86
N GLY A 273 9.51 24.88 7.83
CA GLY A 273 9.17 24.20 9.08
C GLY A 273 8.73 22.74 8.90
N THR A 274 8.32 22.10 9.99
CA THR A 274 7.85 20.70 10.02
C THR A 274 6.38 20.66 10.40
N THR A 275 5.56 19.93 9.64
CA THR A 275 4.20 19.58 10.08
C THR A 275 4.27 18.43 11.08
N LYS A 276 3.93 18.68 12.35
CA LYS A 276 4.06 17.72 13.46
C LYS A 276 2.68 17.26 13.93
N LEU A 277 2.40 15.96 13.82
CA LEU A 277 1.07 15.42 14.12
C LEU A 277 0.86 15.15 15.62
N GLY A 278 1.82 14.51 16.29
CA GLY A 278 1.78 14.30 17.74
C GLY A 278 0.60 13.43 18.22
N GLY A 279 0.24 12.39 17.47
CA GLY A 279 -0.96 11.56 17.63
C GLY A 279 -2.20 12.10 16.90
N GLY A 280 -2.03 13.14 16.08
CA GLY A 280 -3.11 13.88 15.42
C GLY A 280 -3.43 13.40 14.01
N LYS A 281 -4.34 14.13 13.36
CA LYS A 281 -4.82 13.82 12.01
C LYS A 281 -4.64 15.02 11.07
N LEU A 282 -4.01 14.79 9.93
CA LEU A 282 -3.90 15.76 8.84
C LEU A 282 -4.70 15.27 7.64
N ASN A 283 -5.74 15.99 7.26
CA ASN A 283 -6.64 15.63 6.16
C ASN A 283 -6.56 16.68 5.05
N ILE A 284 -6.26 16.26 3.83
CA ILE A 284 -5.99 17.13 2.69
C ILE A 284 -6.82 16.64 1.51
N SER A 285 -7.73 17.48 1.02
CA SER A 285 -8.68 17.10 -0.06
C SER A 285 -8.08 17.11 -1.47
N LYS A 286 -6.88 17.67 -1.63
CA LYS A 286 -6.14 17.70 -2.90
C LYS A 286 -4.70 17.24 -2.65
N ASP A 287 -3.71 17.88 -3.28
CA ASP A 287 -2.31 17.49 -3.20
C ASP A 287 -1.66 17.98 -1.90
N TYR A 288 -0.80 17.14 -1.32
CA TYR A 288 0.13 17.51 -0.26
C TYR A 288 1.54 17.59 -0.83
N MET A 289 2.08 18.80 -0.90
CA MET A 289 3.40 19.08 -1.46
C MET A 289 4.36 19.54 -0.37
N ILE A 290 5.45 18.82 -0.15
CA ILE A 290 6.59 19.27 0.65
C ILE A 290 7.65 19.77 -0.34
N ALA A 291 7.50 21.02 -0.77
CA ALA A 291 8.27 21.68 -1.81
C ALA A 291 8.05 23.19 -1.74
N THR A 292 9.02 23.98 -2.21
CA THR A 292 8.81 25.40 -2.49
C THR A 292 8.18 25.55 -3.87
N VAL A 293 7.16 26.40 -4.00
CA VAL A 293 6.51 26.71 -5.29
C VAL A 293 7.08 28.03 -5.79
N THR A 294 7.73 28.02 -6.97
CA THR A 294 8.27 29.24 -7.57
C THR A 294 7.16 30.11 -8.16
N ASN A 295 7.48 31.34 -8.53
CA ASN A 295 6.53 32.25 -9.21
C ASN A 295 6.01 31.69 -10.55
N LYS A 296 6.68 30.68 -11.13
CA LYS A 296 6.25 29.99 -12.36
C LYS A 296 5.38 28.77 -12.08
N GLY A 297 5.10 28.46 -10.81
CA GLY A 297 4.36 27.27 -10.38
C GLY A 297 5.20 25.99 -10.31
N GLU A 298 6.53 26.09 -10.42
CA GLU A 298 7.42 24.92 -10.38
C GLU A 298 7.69 24.50 -8.94
N LEU A 299 7.77 23.17 -8.70
CA LEU A 299 8.13 22.61 -7.40
C LEU A 299 9.66 22.45 -7.30
N VAL A 300 10.28 23.17 -6.37
CA VAL A 300 11.72 23.10 -6.07
C VAL A 300 11.97 22.62 -4.64
N SER A 301 13.23 22.27 -4.35
CA SER A 301 13.61 21.74 -3.04
C SER A 301 13.29 22.69 -1.90
N THR A 302 12.83 22.14 -0.78
CA THR A 302 12.64 22.84 0.50
C THR A 302 13.29 22.06 1.65
N ASP A 303 13.51 22.72 2.79
CA ASP A 303 13.87 22.12 4.08
C ASP A 303 12.64 21.76 4.94
N ALA A 304 11.43 21.94 4.41
CA ALA A 304 10.21 21.60 5.11
C ALA A 304 10.07 20.10 5.39
N GLY A 305 9.25 19.77 6.39
CA GLY A 305 9.16 18.44 6.98
C GLY A 305 7.76 17.94 7.27
N LEU A 306 7.73 16.65 7.60
CA LEU A 306 6.58 15.92 8.12
C LEU A 306 7.09 15.01 9.25
N ASP A 307 6.49 15.14 10.44
CA ASP A 307 6.78 14.29 11.60
C ASP A 307 5.55 13.42 11.93
N MET A 308 5.63 12.16 11.50
CA MET A 308 4.75 11.04 11.81
C MET A 308 5.53 9.98 12.61
N THR A 309 5.72 10.24 13.89
CA THR A 309 6.49 9.37 14.81
C THR A 309 5.63 8.71 15.88
N ASN A 310 4.37 9.11 16.02
CA ASN A 310 3.39 8.49 16.92
C ASN A 310 2.56 7.43 16.17
N SER A 311 2.25 6.31 16.82
CA SER A 311 1.46 5.22 16.22
C SER A 311 0.02 5.63 15.87
N ASN A 312 -0.50 6.68 16.51
CA ASN A 312 -1.83 7.25 16.26
C ASN A 312 -1.83 8.32 15.16
N ASP A 313 -0.66 8.72 14.63
CA ASP A 313 -0.59 9.70 13.56
C ASP A 313 -1.32 9.21 12.31
N VAL A 314 -2.17 10.06 11.73
CA VAL A 314 -2.86 9.79 10.46
C VAL A 314 -2.70 10.95 9.50
N VAL A 315 -2.23 10.67 8.28
CA VAL A 315 -2.27 11.61 7.16
C VAL A 315 -3.18 11.06 6.08
N ASN A 316 -4.19 11.82 5.67
CA ASN A 316 -5.08 11.50 4.56
C ASN A 316 -4.87 12.53 3.44
N VAL A 317 -4.38 12.08 2.29
CA VAL A 317 -4.20 12.90 1.09
C VAL A 317 -5.09 12.34 0.00
N VAL A 318 -6.14 13.06 -0.38
CA VAL A 318 -7.04 12.63 -1.47
C VAL A 318 -6.33 12.74 -2.82
N GLY A 319 -5.47 13.75 -2.99
CA GLY A 319 -4.60 13.90 -4.16
C GLY A 319 -3.26 13.19 -3.99
N SER A 320 -2.23 13.74 -4.62
CA SER A 320 -0.87 13.21 -4.61
C SER A 320 -0.08 13.70 -3.39
N PHE A 321 0.77 12.84 -2.86
CA PHE A 321 1.81 13.19 -1.90
C PHE A 321 3.13 13.39 -2.64
N ILE A 322 3.62 14.62 -2.68
CA ILE A 322 4.77 15.04 -3.47
C ILE A 322 5.84 15.61 -2.55
N VAL A 323 7.06 15.10 -2.62
CA VAL A 323 8.19 15.59 -1.82
C VAL A 323 9.35 15.99 -2.73
N LYS A 324 9.85 17.21 -2.54
CA LYS A 324 11.10 17.74 -3.11
C LYS A 324 11.96 18.24 -1.96
N ASN A 325 12.82 17.37 -1.44
CA ASN A 325 13.74 17.67 -0.34
C ASN A 325 15.12 17.09 -0.65
N THR A 326 15.90 17.83 -1.44
CA THR A 326 17.27 17.45 -1.84
C THR A 326 18.34 18.29 -1.17
N ALA A 327 17.95 19.38 -0.51
CA ALA A 327 18.83 20.19 0.33
C ALA A 327 19.31 19.40 1.55
N SER A 328 20.46 19.81 2.11
CA SER A 328 21.14 19.10 3.21
C SER A 328 21.09 19.89 4.53
N PRO A 329 19.92 20.11 5.14
CA PRO A 329 19.82 20.86 6.40
C PRO A 329 20.44 20.08 7.56
N ALA A 330 20.74 20.78 8.66
CA ALA A 330 21.36 20.20 9.85
C ALA A 330 20.45 19.16 10.56
N SER A 331 19.13 19.27 10.43
CA SER A 331 18.13 18.35 11.01
C SER A 331 17.51 17.43 9.94
N ASN A 332 16.91 16.30 10.36
CA ASN A 332 16.10 15.46 9.46
C ASN A 332 14.61 15.76 9.66
N PRO A 333 13.96 16.52 8.75
CA PRO A 333 12.59 16.99 8.95
C PRO A 333 11.54 16.01 8.41
N LEU A 334 11.92 14.93 7.71
CA LEU A 334 11.00 13.96 7.08
C LEU A 334 11.06 12.61 7.81
N LYS A 335 10.21 12.44 8.82
CA LYS A 335 10.11 11.24 9.65
C LYS A 335 8.73 10.61 9.52
N MET A 336 8.66 9.43 8.92
CA MET A 336 7.47 8.59 8.84
C MET A 336 7.76 7.26 9.55
N ASN A 337 8.03 7.31 10.84
CA ASN A 337 8.44 6.14 11.61
C ASN A 337 7.26 5.31 12.11
N ALA A 338 6.11 5.94 12.30
CA ALA A 338 4.89 5.32 12.81
C ALA A 338 3.63 5.88 12.12
N GLY A 339 2.47 5.35 12.48
CA GLY A 339 1.17 5.85 12.02
C GLY A 339 0.78 5.36 10.63
N LYS A 340 -0.25 5.99 10.06
CA LYS A 340 -0.85 5.59 8.78
C LYS A 340 -0.93 6.77 7.83
N MET A 341 -0.51 6.57 6.59
CA MET A 341 -0.73 7.53 5.51
C MET A 341 -1.64 6.90 4.46
N TYR A 342 -2.63 7.65 4.00
CA TYR A 342 -3.53 7.27 2.90
C TYR A 342 -3.33 8.25 1.75
N VAL A 343 -3.05 7.74 0.55
CA VAL A 343 -2.78 8.54 -0.64
C VAL A 343 -3.72 8.11 -1.77
N GLY A 344 -4.56 9.04 -2.21
CA GLY A 344 -5.52 8.84 -3.31
C GLY A 344 -4.95 9.11 -4.70
N GLY A 345 -3.87 9.89 -4.81
CA GLY A 345 -3.12 10.16 -6.04
C GLY A 345 -1.76 9.44 -6.08
N ASN A 346 -0.72 10.09 -6.59
CA ASN A 346 0.61 9.50 -6.65
C ASN A 346 1.39 9.71 -5.34
N PHE A 347 2.34 8.82 -5.07
CA PHE A 347 3.38 9.01 -4.05
C PHE A 347 4.70 9.29 -4.77
N ASP A 348 5.07 10.56 -4.90
CA ASP A 348 6.26 11.00 -5.64
C ASP A 348 7.25 11.68 -4.69
N CYS A 349 8.22 10.93 -4.19
CA CYS A 349 9.17 11.41 -3.19
C CYS A 349 10.60 11.46 -3.72
N ILE A 350 11.11 12.67 -3.91
CA ILE A 350 12.52 12.95 -4.16
C ILE A 350 13.14 13.49 -2.87
N SER A 351 13.77 12.59 -2.11
CA SER A 351 14.53 12.96 -0.90
C SER A 351 15.67 11.98 -0.62
N ASN A 352 16.78 12.49 -0.10
CA ASN A 352 17.89 11.69 0.43
C ASN A 352 17.71 11.33 1.92
N ARG A 353 16.80 12.01 2.64
CA ARG A 353 16.70 11.94 4.11
C ARG A 353 15.40 11.37 4.64
N ILE A 354 14.35 11.24 3.83
CA ILE A 354 13.09 10.62 4.29
C ILE A 354 13.38 9.27 4.96
N VAL A 355 12.85 9.13 6.17
CA VAL A 355 12.89 7.88 6.94
C VAL A 355 11.47 7.34 7.00
N ILE A 356 11.27 6.13 6.48
CA ILE A 356 10.00 5.41 6.58
C ILE A 356 10.26 4.15 7.39
N GLY A 357 9.87 4.19 8.65
CA GLY A 357 10.12 3.13 9.63
C GLY A 357 9.09 2.00 9.56
N SER A 358 9.39 0.89 10.21
CA SER A 358 8.53 -0.30 10.24
C SER A 358 7.20 -0.11 10.97
N GLY A 359 7.09 0.93 11.81
CA GLY A 359 5.82 1.30 12.45
C GLY A 359 4.86 2.06 11.54
N ASN A 360 5.31 2.55 10.38
CA ASN A 360 4.49 3.29 9.45
C ASN A 360 3.90 2.38 8.37
N THR A 361 2.67 2.67 7.96
CA THR A 361 2.02 2.03 6.81
C THR A 361 1.48 3.07 5.84
N VAL A 362 1.83 2.93 4.56
CA VAL A 362 1.29 3.74 3.48
C VAL A 362 0.26 2.93 2.71
N TYR A 363 -0.96 3.44 2.61
CA TYR A 363 -2.06 2.88 1.83
C TYR A 363 -2.22 3.69 0.56
N MET A 364 -2.04 3.04 -0.59
CA MET A 364 -2.41 3.61 -1.89
C MET A 364 -3.90 3.33 -2.12
N ASN A 365 -4.75 4.28 -1.75
CA ASN A 365 -6.21 4.13 -1.66
C ASN A 365 -6.99 4.93 -2.72
N GLY A 366 -6.33 5.28 -3.81
CA GLY A 366 -6.97 5.93 -4.96
C GLY A 366 -7.89 4.98 -5.72
N THR A 367 -8.72 5.56 -6.58
CA THR A 367 -9.58 4.81 -7.53
C THR A 367 -9.08 4.88 -8.97
N SER A 368 -8.12 5.77 -9.24
CA SER A 368 -7.44 5.90 -10.53
C SER A 368 -6.10 5.17 -10.47
N PRO A 369 -5.44 4.85 -11.59
CA PRO A 369 -4.07 4.35 -11.58
C PRO A 369 -3.14 5.27 -10.78
N GLN A 370 -2.29 4.69 -9.94
CA GLN A 370 -1.39 5.44 -9.03
C GLN A 370 0.05 5.01 -9.26
N THR A 371 1.00 5.94 -9.11
CA THR A 371 2.43 5.61 -9.10
C THR A 371 3.05 5.82 -7.72
N VAL A 372 4.01 4.96 -7.38
CA VAL A 372 4.90 5.13 -6.24
C VAL A 372 6.33 5.27 -6.77
N LYS A 373 6.98 6.39 -6.45
CA LYS A 373 8.37 6.67 -6.81
C LYS A 373 9.13 7.24 -5.62
N LEU A 374 10.24 6.59 -5.27
CA LEU A 374 11.19 7.07 -4.29
C LEU A 374 12.59 7.09 -4.90
N THR A 375 13.33 8.19 -4.74
CA THR A 375 14.74 8.27 -5.18
C THR A 375 15.70 7.75 -4.10
N ASN A 376 16.99 7.66 -4.42
CA ASN A 376 18.08 7.31 -3.49
C ASN A 376 17.91 5.95 -2.78
N SER A 377 17.36 4.96 -3.50
CA SER A 377 17.13 3.59 -3.00
C SER A 377 16.27 3.52 -1.74
N LYS A 378 15.48 4.56 -1.45
CA LYS A 378 14.54 4.57 -0.32
C LYS A 378 13.37 3.65 -0.61
N LYS A 379 12.82 3.08 0.46
CA LYS A 379 11.67 2.19 0.42
C LYS A 379 10.66 2.59 1.49
N ILE A 380 9.39 2.39 1.17
CA ILE A 380 8.30 2.38 2.13
C ILE A 380 8.36 1.04 2.87
N TYR A 381 8.34 1.04 4.20
CA TYR A 381 8.45 -0.22 4.94
C TYR A 381 7.22 -1.09 4.73
N ASN A 382 6.02 -0.60 5.07
CA ASN A 382 4.76 -1.30 4.78
C ASN A 382 3.97 -0.51 3.72
N LEU A 383 3.86 -1.07 2.51
CA LEU A 383 3.08 -0.50 1.42
C LEU A 383 1.87 -1.38 1.15
N VAL A 384 0.67 -0.81 1.24
CA VAL A 384 -0.60 -1.52 1.01
C VAL A 384 -1.24 -0.98 -0.26
N LEU A 385 -1.45 -1.85 -1.24
CA LEU A 385 -2.15 -1.54 -2.48
C LEU A 385 -3.60 -1.98 -2.34
N THR A 386 -4.53 -1.05 -2.53
CA THR A 386 -5.96 -1.33 -2.39
C THR A 386 -6.63 -1.73 -3.71
N GLN A 387 -6.02 -1.35 -4.83
CA GLN A 387 -6.45 -1.74 -6.17
C GLN A 387 -5.69 -2.98 -6.66
N ASP A 388 -6.08 -3.48 -7.84
CA ASP A 388 -5.31 -4.51 -8.54
C ASP A 388 -3.89 -4.02 -8.86
N LEU A 389 -2.90 -4.93 -8.83
CA LEU A 389 -1.49 -4.59 -9.05
C LEU A 389 -1.26 -3.92 -10.42
N SER A 390 -2.09 -4.21 -11.43
CA SER A 390 -2.02 -3.57 -12.77
C SER A 390 -2.33 -2.07 -12.77
N GLN A 391 -2.95 -1.55 -11.70
CA GLN A 391 -3.25 -0.12 -11.54
C GLN A 391 -2.03 0.67 -11.02
N TYR A 392 -0.89 0.01 -10.83
CA TYR A 392 0.33 0.60 -10.30
C TYR A 392 1.51 0.43 -11.26
N ASN A 393 2.59 1.21 -11.05
CA ASN A 393 3.81 1.07 -11.84
C ASN A 393 4.41 -0.34 -11.70
N SER A 394 4.91 -0.89 -12.82
CA SER A 394 5.37 -2.28 -12.92
C SER A 394 6.54 -2.63 -11.98
N ASP A 395 7.27 -1.63 -11.50
CA ASP A 395 8.38 -1.78 -10.58
C ASP A 395 8.03 -1.40 -9.12
N ILE A 396 6.73 -1.32 -8.77
CA ILE A 396 6.26 -0.92 -7.44
C ILE A 396 6.88 -1.74 -6.29
N SER A 397 7.16 -3.03 -6.53
CA SER A 397 7.81 -3.91 -5.55
C SER A 397 9.21 -3.45 -5.15
N LYS A 398 9.91 -2.64 -5.97
CA LYS A 398 11.22 -2.06 -5.62
C LYS A 398 11.12 -1.02 -4.52
N TYR A 399 9.97 -0.35 -4.42
CA TYR A 399 9.72 0.75 -3.49
C TYR A 399 9.16 0.30 -2.14
N ALA A 400 8.97 -1.00 -1.92
CA ALA A 400 8.46 -1.56 -0.67
C ALA A 400 9.47 -2.51 0.00
N VAL A 401 9.46 -2.56 1.33
CA VAL A 401 10.07 -3.66 2.10
C VAL A 401 9.06 -4.79 2.25
N ASN A 402 7.86 -4.46 2.72
CA ASN A 402 6.70 -5.33 2.83
C ASN A 402 5.58 -4.78 1.93
N LEU A 403 5.32 -5.48 0.83
CA LEU A 403 4.25 -5.13 -0.11
C LEU A 403 3.03 -6.01 0.16
N VAL A 404 1.92 -5.39 0.55
CA VAL A 404 0.63 -6.03 0.71
C VAL A 404 -0.25 -5.63 -0.48
N THR A 405 -0.78 -6.61 -1.19
CA THR A 405 -1.68 -6.40 -2.32
C THR A 405 -3.11 -6.78 -1.93
N ASN A 406 -4.11 -6.16 -2.54
CA ASN A 406 -5.52 -6.59 -2.42
C ASN A 406 -5.86 -7.79 -3.33
N GLN A 407 -4.85 -8.59 -3.70
CA GLN A 407 -5.03 -9.74 -4.57
C GLN A 407 -5.80 -10.85 -3.84
N THR A 408 -6.72 -11.50 -4.55
CA THR A 408 -7.51 -12.60 -3.98
C THR A 408 -6.63 -13.84 -3.84
N LYS A 409 -6.49 -14.38 -2.63
CA LYS A 409 -5.77 -15.64 -2.42
C LYS A 409 -6.58 -16.80 -3.00
N ILE A 410 -5.95 -17.64 -3.82
CA ILE A 410 -6.56 -18.89 -4.32
C ILE A 410 -6.72 -19.85 -3.12
N PRO A 411 -7.95 -20.22 -2.72
CA PRO A 411 -8.16 -21.16 -1.63
C PRO A 411 -7.98 -22.61 -2.11
N ALA A 412 -7.71 -23.52 -1.18
CA ALA A 412 -7.34 -24.91 -1.52
C ALA A 412 -8.47 -25.72 -2.17
N ASP A 413 -9.73 -25.37 -1.90
CA ASP A 413 -10.95 -25.95 -2.44
C ASP A 413 -11.30 -25.42 -3.84
N ALA A 414 -10.79 -24.25 -4.23
CA ALA A 414 -10.95 -23.71 -5.58
C ALA A 414 -10.24 -24.52 -6.66
N VAL A 415 -9.31 -25.41 -6.30
CA VAL A 415 -8.48 -26.17 -7.25
C VAL A 415 -8.97 -27.62 -7.37
N THR A 416 -9.37 -28.02 -8.57
CA THR A 416 -9.79 -29.39 -8.89
C THR A 416 -8.95 -29.99 -10.00
N LEU A 417 -8.74 -31.32 -9.94
CA LEU A 417 -8.03 -32.09 -10.95
C LEU A 417 -9.01 -32.96 -11.75
N SER A 418 -8.77 -33.15 -13.05
CA SER A 418 -9.61 -34.02 -13.89
C SER A 418 -9.54 -35.50 -13.51
N ALA A 419 -8.44 -35.94 -12.90
CA ALA A 419 -8.29 -37.26 -12.32
C ALA A 419 -7.27 -37.23 -11.16
N THR A 420 -7.44 -38.14 -10.21
CA THR A 420 -6.55 -38.28 -9.04
C THR A 420 -5.79 -39.60 -9.02
N SER A 421 -6.00 -40.47 -10.02
CA SER A 421 -5.32 -41.77 -10.13
C SER A 421 -5.04 -42.14 -11.58
N TYR A 422 -3.85 -42.68 -11.84
CA TYR A 422 -3.40 -43.22 -13.12
C TYR A 422 -2.73 -44.58 -12.93
N VAL A 423 -2.53 -45.31 -14.02
CA VAL A 423 -1.63 -46.48 -14.07
C VAL A 423 -0.37 -46.07 -14.83
N TYR A 424 0.78 -46.54 -14.35
CA TYR A 424 2.07 -46.31 -15.00
C TYR A 424 2.06 -46.83 -16.45
N ASP A 425 2.54 -46.01 -17.38
CA ASP A 425 2.72 -46.35 -18.80
C ASP A 425 4.01 -45.75 -19.39
N GLY A 426 4.91 -45.25 -18.54
CA GLY A 426 6.18 -44.63 -18.96
C GLY A 426 6.07 -43.18 -19.44
N THR A 427 4.90 -42.53 -19.32
CA THR A 427 4.71 -41.11 -19.71
C THR A 427 4.28 -40.22 -18.55
N ALA A 428 4.65 -38.94 -18.61
CA ALA A 428 4.29 -37.95 -17.61
C ALA A 428 2.77 -37.69 -17.57
N LYS A 429 2.16 -37.80 -16.39
CA LYS A 429 0.75 -37.56 -16.09
C LYS A 429 0.51 -36.11 -15.73
N LYS A 430 -0.37 -35.46 -16.49
CA LYS A 430 -0.73 -34.05 -16.31
C LYS A 430 -2.26 -33.91 -16.25
N PRO A 431 -2.91 -34.25 -15.12
CA PRO A 431 -4.34 -34.03 -14.95
C PRO A 431 -4.68 -32.57 -15.22
N THR A 432 -5.74 -32.30 -15.98
CA THR A 432 -6.18 -30.92 -16.23
C THR A 432 -6.54 -30.25 -14.91
N VAL A 433 -6.00 -29.04 -14.70
CA VAL A 433 -6.26 -28.22 -13.52
C VAL A 433 -7.36 -27.21 -13.85
N THR A 434 -8.42 -27.20 -13.05
CA THR A 434 -9.45 -26.16 -13.08
C THR A 434 -9.40 -25.39 -11.77
N VAL A 435 -9.40 -24.05 -11.85
CA VAL A 435 -9.42 -23.17 -10.69
C VAL A 435 -10.67 -22.29 -10.74
N LYS A 436 -11.53 -22.37 -9.72
CA LYS A 436 -12.78 -21.62 -9.65
C LYS A 436 -12.95 -20.95 -8.28
N ILE A 437 -13.10 -19.63 -8.28
CA ILE A 437 -13.38 -18.84 -7.07
C ILE A 437 -14.79 -18.23 -7.21
N GLY A 438 -15.73 -18.66 -6.37
CA GLY A 438 -17.14 -18.31 -6.51
C GLY A 438 -17.70 -18.78 -7.86
N SER A 439 -18.26 -17.87 -8.65
CA SER A 439 -18.75 -18.15 -10.01
C SER A 439 -17.66 -18.07 -11.10
N LYS A 440 -16.50 -17.47 -10.81
CA LYS A 440 -15.46 -17.18 -11.80
C LYS A 440 -14.49 -18.34 -11.96
N THR A 441 -14.36 -18.83 -13.19
CA THR A 441 -13.29 -19.76 -13.60
C THR A 441 -12.06 -18.94 -14.01
N LEU A 442 -10.90 -19.27 -13.44
CA LEU A 442 -9.66 -18.57 -13.72
C LEU A 442 -8.97 -19.13 -14.97
N THR A 443 -8.15 -18.30 -15.63
CA THR A 443 -7.42 -18.66 -16.86
C THR A 443 -5.95 -18.95 -16.57
N GLN A 444 -5.50 -20.17 -16.89
CA GLN A 444 -4.09 -20.56 -16.76
C GLN A 444 -3.21 -19.70 -17.69
N GLY A 445 -2.07 -19.20 -17.17
CA GLY A 445 -1.14 -18.31 -17.86
C GLY A 445 -1.43 -16.82 -17.62
N THR A 446 -2.66 -16.47 -17.26
CA THR A 446 -3.07 -15.10 -16.90
C THR A 446 -3.26 -14.97 -15.38
N ASP A 447 -4.12 -15.80 -14.81
CA ASP A 447 -4.54 -15.74 -13.41
C ASP A 447 -3.74 -16.70 -12.51
N TYR A 448 -3.15 -17.75 -13.09
CA TYR A 448 -2.33 -18.71 -12.35
C TYR A 448 -1.39 -19.50 -13.27
N LYS A 449 -0.32 -20.09 -12.68
CA LYS A 449 0.57 -21.05 -13.33
C LYS A 449 0.52 -22.41 -12.66
N VAL A 450 0.72 -23.46 -13.43
CA VAL A 450 0.73 -24.86 -12.97
C VAL A 450 2.12 -25.47 -13.13
N VAL A 451 2.58 -26.22 -12.11
CA VAL A 451 3.84 -26.97 -12.12
C VAL A 451 3.59 -28.38 -11.59
N TYR A 452 4.09 -29.40 -12.30
CA TYR A 452 3.99 -30.81 -11.90
C TYR A 452 5.32 -31.32 -11.37
N SER A 453 5.29 -32.25 -10.42
CA SER A 453 6.46 -32.98 -9.88
C SER A 453 6.15 -34.47 -9.75
N ASP A 454 7.19 -35.30 -9.91
CA ASP A 454 7.16 -36.75 -9.68
C ASP A 454 6.04 -37.47 -10.44
N ASN A 455 5.74 -36.97 -11.64
CA ASN A 455 4.52 -37.30 -12.36
C ASN A 455 4.71 -38.33 -13.47
N THR A 456 5.77 -39.11 -13.47
CA THR A 456 6.03 -40.16 -14.48
C THR A 456 6.05 -41.54 -13.86
N ASP A 457 6.83 -41.72 -12.80
CA ASP A 457 7.02 -43.00 -12.12
C ASP A 457 5.85 -43.33 -11.18
N ALA A 458 5.70 -44.61 -10.85
CA ALA A 458 4.70 -45.06 -9.90
C ALA A 458 4.99 -44.52 -8.50
N GLY A 459 3.97 -43.97 -7.85
CA GLY A 459 4.10 -43.29 -6.57
C GLY A 459 3.09 -42.17 -6.39
N THR A 460 3.42 -41.25 -5.48
CA THR A 460 2.64 -40.02 -5.25
C THR A 460 3.24 -38.88 -6.06
N ALA A 461 2.49 -38.40 -7.04
CA ALA A 461 2.83 -37.24 -7.84
C ALA A 461 2.12 -35.98 -7.30
N SER A 462 2.62 -34.79 -7.66
CA SER A 462 1.99 -33.53 -7.24
C SER A 462 1.84 -32.53 -8.37
N VAL A 463 0.84 -31.66 -8.22
CA VAL A 463 0.61 -30.49 -9.06
C VAL A 463 0.41 -29.26 -8.18
N THR A 464 1.19 -28.22 -8.46
CA THR A 464 1.20 -26.95 -7.72
C THR A 464 0.66 -25.83 -8.60
N VAL A 465 -0.38 -25.17 -8.10
CA VAL A 465 -1.04 -24.00 -8.71
C VAL A 465 -0.59 -22.75 -7.97
N ARG A 466 -0.01 -21.78 -8.69
CA ARG A 466 0.44 -20.51 -8.12
C ARG A 466 -0.35 -19.35 -8.74
N GLY A 467 -0.96 -18.52 -7.89
CA GLY A 467 -1.68 -17.32 -8.32
C GLY A 467 -0.76 -16.34 -9.06
N MET A 468 -1.32 -15.63 -10.04
CA MET A 468 -0.71 -14.60 -10.86
C MET A 468 -1.72 -13.47 -11.09
N GLY A 469 -1.25 -12.30 -11.56
CA GLY A 469 -2.13 -11.19 -11.91
C GLY A 469 -2.93 -10.71 -10.70
N ALA A 470 -4.25 -10.84 -10.73
CA ALA A 470 -5.15 -10.44 -9.63
C ALA A 470 -5.18 -11.42 -8.45
N TYR A 471 -4.49 -12.56 -8.55
CA TYR A 471 -4.54 -13.64 -7.57
C TYR A 471 -3.18 -13.94 -6.94
N THR A 472 -3.21 -14.43 -5.71
CA THR A 472 -2.02 -14.81 -4.93
C THR A 472 -2.17 -16.19 -4.27
N GLY A 473 -1.14 -16.65 -3.59
CA GLY A 473 -1.10 -17.94 -2.91
C GLY A 473 -0.65 -19.10 -3.81
N SER A 474 -0.46 -20.25 -3.17
CA SER A 474 -0.05 -21.50 -3.81
C SER A 474 -0.83 -22.66 -3.23
N VAL A 475 -1.38 -23.52 -4.09
CA VAL A 475 -2.12 -24.73 -3.70
C VAL A 475 -1.47 -25.93 -4.37
N THR A 476 -1.13 -26.95 -3.58
CA THR A 476 -0.60 -28.22 -4.08
C THR A 476 -1.64 -29.32 -3.90
N LYS A 477 -1.91 -30.08 -4.97
CA LYS A 477 -2.75 -31.28 -4.95
C LYS A 477 -1.90 -32.47 -5.33
N ASN A 478 -2.15 -33.60 -4.69
CA ASN A 478 -1.48 -34.86 -4.96
C ASN A 478 -2.40 -35.76 -5.81
N PHE A 479 -1.79 -36.60 -6.63
CA PHE A 479 -2.46 -37.68 -7.34
C PHE A 479 -1.55 -38.91 -7.41
N THR A 480 -2.14 -40.09 -7.57
CA THR A 480 -1.41 -41.36 -7.50
C THR A 480 -1.16 -41.94 -8.87
N ILE A 481 0.06 -42.41 -9.11
CA ILE A 481 0.41 -43.24 -10.28
C ILE A 481 0.62 -44.65 -9.75
N SER A 482 -0.33 -45.54 -10.02
CA SER A 482 -0.27 -46.93 -9.59
C SER A 482 0.70 -47.73 -10.44
N GLN A 483 1.38 -48.69 -9.82
CA GLN A 483 2.27 -49.61 -10.53
C GLN A 483 1.51 -50.43 -11.58
N LYS A 484 2.18 -50.77 -12.68
CA LYS A 484 1.62 -51.61 -13.74
C LYS A 484 1.83 -53.09 -13.41
N ASN A 485 0.80 -53.92 -13.55
CA ASN A 485 0.91 -55.35 -13.26
C ASN A 485 1.72 -56.09 -14.34
N ILE A 486 2.77 -56.81 -13.92
CA ILE A 486 3.66 -57.55 -14.81
C ILE A 486 2.98 -58.69 -15.57
N ASN A 487 1.85 -59.21 -15.07
CA ASN A 487 1.06 -60.25 -15.74
C ASN A 487 0.41 -59.77 -17.04
N ASN A 488 0.33 -58.45 -17.23
CA ASN A 488 -0.21 -57.85 -18.45
C ASN A 488 0.88 -57.62 -19.52
N LEU A 489 2.12 -58.06 -19.27
CA LEU A 489 3.27 -57.85 -20.14
C LEU A 489 3.67 -59.12 -20.90
N THR A 490 4.47 -58.97 -21.94
CA THR A 490 5.01 -60.12 -22.68
C THR A 490 6.27 -60.64 -22.02
N ILE A 491 6.28 -61.92 -21.64
CA ILE A 491 7.41 -62.59 -20.97
C ILE A 491 7.89 -63.76 -21.84
N LYS A 492 9.20 -63.78 -22.14
CA LYS A 492 9.85 -64.84 -22.94
C LYS A 492 11.05 -65.42 -22.21
N LEU A 493 11.24 -66.74 -22.33
CA LEU A 493 12.45 -67.44 -21.89
C LEU A 493 13.37 -67.66 -23.10
N SER A 494 14.69 -67.57 -22.90
CA SER A 494 15.68 -67.86 -23.94
C SER A 494 15.62 -69.30 -24.45
N GLN A 495 15.21 -70.23 -23.57
CA GLN A 495 15.12 -71.66 -23.85
C GLN A 495 14.16 -72.31 -22.85
N THR A 496 13.36 -73.26 -23.32
CA THR A 496 12.31 -73.94 -22.52
C THR A 496 12.64 -75.41 -22.21
N SER A 497 13.79 -75.92 -22.64
CA SER A 497 14.25 -77.29 -22.38
C SER A 497 15.79 -77.36 -22.30
N TYR A 498 16.35 -78.05 -21.31
CA TYR A 498 17.80 -78.24 -21.11
C TYR A 498 18.16 -79.70 -20.86
N THR A 499 19.37 -80.10 -21.26
CA THR A 499 19.94 -81.40 -20.89
C THR A 499 20.48 -81.36 -19.47
N TYR A 500 20.21 -82.41 -18.69
CA TYR A 500 20.73 -82.62 -17.35
C TYR A 500 22.23 -82.90 -17.40
N ASP A 501 23.00 -82.07 -16.71
CA ASP A 501 24.46 -82.19 -16.56
C ASP A 501 24.90 -81.99 -15.10
N GLY A 502 23.96 -82.05 -14.16
CA GLY A 502 24.22 -81.84 -12.73
C GLY A 502 24.33 -80.38 -12.29
N THR A 503 24.15 -79.41 -13.18
CA THR A 503 24.21 -77.97 -12.85
C THR A 503 22.85 -77.27 -12.94
N ALA A 504 22.68 -76.21 -12.15
CA ALA A 504 21.47 -75.40 -12.14
C ALA A 504 21.26 -74.65 -13.47
N LYS A 505 20.08 -74.77 -14.07
CA LYS A 505 19.67 -74.11 -15.32
C LYS A 505 18.94 -72.81 -15.03
N LYS A 506 19.35 -71.72 -15.69
CA LYS A 506 18.81 -70.38 -15.50
C LYS A 506 18.57 -69.72 -16.87
N PRO A 507 17.45 -70.05 -17.57
CA PRO A 507 17.13 -69.40 -18.84
C PRO A 507 17.00 -67.89 -18.66
N THR A 508 17.54 -67.11 -19.59
CA THR A 508 17.41 -65.65 -19.55
C THR A 508 15.94 -65.27 -19.75
N VAL A 509 15.45 -64.37 -18.91
CA VAL A 509 14.08 -63.84 -18.99
C VAL A 509 14.11 -62.50 -19.71
N THR A 510 13.27 -62.36 -20.73
CA THR A 510 13.05 -61.09 -21.44
C THR A 510 11.60 -60.68 -21.24
N ILE A 511 11.40 -59.50 -20.65
CA ILE A 511 10.06 -58.92 -20.42
C ILE A 511 9.97 -57.61 -21.20
N THR A 512 8.90 -57.43 -21.95
CA THR A 512 8.66 -56.20 -22.73
C THR A 512 7.32 -55.57 -22.39
N ASP A 513 7.32 -54.26 -22.14
CA ASP A 513 6.15 -53.40 -22.09
C ASP A 513 6.08 -52.57 -23.38
N GLY A 514 5.29 -53.03 -24.35
CA GLY A 514 5.32 -52.48 -25.71
C GLY A 514 6.71 -52.64 -26.33
N SER A 515 7.33 -51.52 -26.72
CA SER A 515 8.69 -51.48 -27.29
C SER A 515 9.81 -51.43 -26.24
N ARG A 516 9.49 -51.20 -24.95
CA ARG A 516 10.49 -51.13 -23.88
C ARG A 516 10.79 -52.52 -23.34
N THR A 517 12.05 -52.93 -23.43
CA THR A 517 12.57 -54.09 -22.68
C THR A 517 12.85 -53.69 -21.24
N LEU A 518 12.35 -54.48 -20.29
CA LEU A 518 12.52 -54.25 -18.85
C LEU A 518 13.87 -54.80 -18.36
N THR A 519 14.41 -54.16 -17.32
CA THR A 519 15.72 -54.53 -16.75
C THR A 519 15.57 -55.32 -15.46
N ASN A 520 16.15 -56.53 -15.42
CA ASN A 520 16.22 -57.35 -14.20
C ASN A 520 17.01 -56.65 -13.10
N GLY A 521 16.52 -56.72 -11.86
CA GLY A 521 17.04 -56.01 -10.69
C GLY A 521 16.32 -54.69 -10.42
N SER A 522 15.99 -53.91 -11.47
CA SER A 522 15.30 -52.61 -11.36
C SER A 522 13.78 -52.73 -11.54
N ASP A 523 13.34 -53.27 -12.67
CA ASP A 523 11.92 -53.33 -13.07
C ASP A 523 11.24 -54.63 -12.60
N TYR A 524 12.03 -55.68 -12.38
CA TYR A 524 11.58 -56.97 -11.87
C TYR A 524 12.74 -57.74 -11.22
N SER A 525 12.43 -58.86 -10.60
CA SER A 525 13.41 -59.84 -10.12
C SER A 525 13.00 -61.24 -10.53
N VAL A 526 14.00 -62.11 -10.70
CA VAL A 526 13.81 -63.51 -11.13
C VAL A 526 14.38 -64.45 -10.09
N SER A 527 13.64 -65.50 -9.76
CA SER A 527 14.10 -66.64 -8.98
C SER A 527 13.74 -67.95 -9.69
N TYR A 528 14.45 -69.02 -9.34
CA TYR A 528 14.28 -70.33 -9.96
C TYR A 528 14.04 -71.39 -8.90
N SER A 529 13.20 -72.36 -9.22
CA SER A 529 12.94 -73.52 -8.37
C SER A 529 13.00 -74.81 -9.18
N ASN A 530 13.47 -75.90 -8.54
CA ASN A 530 13.63 -77.23 -9.14
C ASN A 530 14.51 -77.24 -10.40
N ASN A 531 15.52 -76.37 -10.46
CA ASN A 531 16.25 -76.09 -11.70
C ASN A 531 17.59 -76.84 -11.86
N THR A 532 17.85 -77.87 -11.07
CA THR A 532 19.06 -78.71 -11.19
C THR A 532 18.73 -80.12 -11.66
N ASN A 533 17.73 -80.74 -11.06
CA ASN A 533 17.36 -82.14 -11.33
C ASN A 533 16.45 -82.26 -12.56
N VAL A 534 16.44 -83.46 -13.17
CA VAL A 534 15.51 -83.82 -14.25
C VAL A 534 14.06 -83.59 -13.79
N GLY A 535 13.26 -82.94 -14.62
CA GLY A 535 11.86 -82.63 -14.31
C GLY A 535 11.40 -81.28 -14.86
N THR A 536 10.28 -80.78 -14.33
CA THR A 536 9.76 -79.45 -14.65
C THR A 536 10.28 -78.44 -13.63
N ALA A 537 11.09 -77.50 -14.10
CA ALA A 537 11.61 -76.37 -13.34
C ALA A 537 10.74 -75.13 -13.56
N ALA A 538 10.75 -74.19 -12.60
CA ALA A 538 9.99 -72.95 -12.70
C ALA A 538 10.88 -71.70 -12.60
N VAL A 539 10.46 -70.66 -13.32
CA VAL A 539 11.01 -69.31 -13.31
C VAL A 539 9.95 -68.39 -12.71
N ASN A 540 10.20 -67.89 -11.51
CA ASN A 540 9.29 -66.99 -10.81
C ASN A 540 9.78 -65.55 -10.97
N ILE A 541 8.92 -64.70 -11.54
CA ILE A 541 9.16 -63.28 -11.78
C ILE A 541 8.32 -62.46 -10.79
N THR A 542 8.93 -61.43 -10.19
CA THR A 542 8.24 -60.46 -9.33
C THR A 542 8.53 -59.05 -9.83
N GLY A 543 7.48 -58.25 -10.08
CA GLY A 543 7.61 -56.84 -10.48
C GLY A 543 8.25 -55.98 -9.40
N LYS A 544 9.01 -54.96 -9.81
CA LYS A 544 9.69 -53.98 -8.94
C LYS A 544 9.58 -52.57 -9.53
N GLY A 545 9.83 -51.56 -8.70
CA GLY A 545 9.82 -50.16 -9.10
C GLY A 545 8.45 -49.75 -9.63
N ASN A 546 8.36 -49.46 -10.93
CA ASN A 546 7.11 -49.08 -11.60
C ASN A 546 6.16 -50.24 -11.89
N TYR A 547 6.58 -51.48 -11.60
CA TYR A 547 5.81 -52.69 -11.85
C TYR A 547 5.47 -53.43 -10.55
N THR A 548 4.35 -54.15 -10.58
CA THR A 548 3.83 -54.96 -9.47
C THR A 548 3.40 -56.35 -9.94
N GLY A 549 2.99 -57.21 -9.00
CA GLY A 549 2.52 -58.56 -9.28
C GLY A 549 3.63 -59.58 -9.55
N THR A 550 3.22 -60.82 -9.81
CA THR A 550 4.12 -61.97 -10.02
C THR A 550 3.65 -62.84 -11.17
N ALA A 551 4.61 -63.35 -11.96
CA ALA A 551 4.37 -64.31 -13.05
C ALA A 551 5.24 -65.55 -12.86
N SER A 552 4.79 -66.72 -13.35
CA SER A 552 5.54 -67.97 -13.30
C SER A 552 5.51 -68.67 -14.66
N LEU A 553 6.67 -69.07 -15.16
CA LEU A 553 6.83 -69.86 -16.38
C LEU A 553 7.61 -71.14 -16.06
N SER A 554 7.36 -72.21 -16.81
CA SER A 554 8.06 -73.49 -16.64
C SER A 554 9.01 -73.81 -17.78
N PHE A 555 10.11 -74.52 -17.49
CA PHE A 555 10.98 -75.16 -18.47
C PHE A 555 11.35 -76.58 -18.04
N LYS A 556 11.79 -77.42 -18.97
CA LYS A 556 12.11 -78.83 -18.69
C LYS A 556 13.62 -79.07 -18.59
N ILE A 557 14.02 -79.99 -17.71
CA ILE A 557 15.38 -80.56 -17.65
C ILE A 557 15.26 -82.05 -17.94
N VAL A 558 15.90 -82.55 -19.01
CA VAL A 558 15.76 -83.93 -19.52
C VAL A 558 17.09 -84.69 -19.39
N LYS A 559 17.09 -86.03 -19.29
CA LYS A 559 18.34 -86.80 -19.07
C LYS A 559 19.30 -86.68 -20.26
N LYS A 560 20.61 -86.76 -19.99
CA LYS A 560 21.66 -86.81 -21.02
C LYS A 560 21.49 -88.08 -21.87
N GLY A 561 21.10 -87.93 -23.13
CA GLY A 561 20.79 -89.03 -24.05
C GLY A 561 19.29 -89.27 -24.27
N GLU A 562 18.41 -88.60 -23.53
CA GLU A 562 17.01 -88.43 -23.92
C GLU A 562 16.92 -87.22 -24.86
N THR A 563 16.92 -87.46 -26.16
CA THR A 563 16.30 -86.52 -27.09
C THR A 563 14.86 -86.30 -26.62
N ALA A 564 14.38 -85.06 -26.61
CA ALA A 564 12.96 -84.81 -26.41
C ALA A 564 12.20 -85.70 -27.41
N ILE A 565 11.44 -86.67 -26.91
CA ILE A 565 10.68 -87.60 -27.75
C ILE A 565 9.62 -86.76 -28.46
N THR A 566 9.85 -86.47 -29.75
CA THR A 566 8.85 -85.82 -30.59
C THR A 566 7.77 -86.85 -30.89
N LYS A 567 6.68 -86.82 -30.13
CA LYS A 567 5.52 -87.67 -30.40
C LYS A 567 5.04 -87.44 -31.83
N GLY A 568 4.90 -88.51 -32.60
CA GLY A 568 4.50 -88.49 -34.00
C GLY A 568 5.65 -88.65 -35.00
N ASP A 569 6.90 -88.37 -34.62
CA ASP A 569 8.10 -88.62 -35.45
C ASP A 569 8.55 -90.06 -35.25
N VAL A 570 7.80 -91.01 -35.80
CA VAL A 570 8.01 -92.44 -35.55
C VAL A 570 9.38 -92.88 -36.06
N ASN A 571 9.83 -92.37 -37.19
CA ASN A 571 11.10 -92.76 -37.77
C ASN A 571 12.33 -92.05 -37.14
N GLY A 572 12.12 -90.95 -36.39
CA GLY A 572 13.17 -90.22 -35.69
C GLY A 572 13.99 -89.31 -36.60
N ASP A 573 13.46 -88.89 -37.74
CA ASP A 573 14.14 -88.03 -38.72
C ASP A 573 13.98 -86.53 -38.43
N GLY A 574 13.24 -86.17 -37.38
CA GLY A 574 13.01 -84.81 -36.94
C GLY A 574 11.77 -84.15 -37.57
N SER A 575 11.02 -84.84 -38.44
CA SER A 575 9.82 -84.32 -39.11
C SER A 575 8.65 -85.30 -39.04
N ILE A 576 7.46 -84.83 -38.64
CA ILE A 576 6.25 -85.67 -38.63
C ILE A 576 5.64 -85.68 -40.04
N THR A 577 5.78 -86.79 -40.77
CA THR A 577 5.37 -86.93 -42.17
C THR A 577 4.52 -88.18 -42.45
N ILE A 578 4.11 -88.38 -43.70
CA ILE A 578 3.41 -89.59 -44.14
C ILE A 578 4.23 -90.87 -43.92
N THR A 579 5.56 -90.73 -43.86
CA THR A 579 6.50 -91.83 -43.61
C THR A 579 6.29 -92.41 -42.21
N ASP A 580 6.00 -91.56 -41.22
CA ASP A 580 5.75 -91.96 -39.84
C ASP A 580 4.42 -92.69 -39.68
N ILE A 581 3.39 -92.20 -40.37
CA ILE A 581 2.08 -92.86 -40.47
C ILE A 581 2.25 -94.26 -41.04
N THR A 582 3.01 -94.39 -42.13
CA THR A 582 3.26 -95.67 -42.80
C THR A 582 4.00 -96.64 -41.89
N LYS A 583 4.98 -96.15 -41.12
CA LYS A 583 5.79 -96.95 -40.19
C LYS A 583 4.97 -97.43 -38.99
N ALA A 584 4.16 -96.56 -38.38
CA ALA A 584 3.22 -96.95 -37.32
C ALA A 584 2.15 -97.94 -37.82
N ALA A 585 1.63 -97.74 -39.03
CA ALA A 585 0.66 -98.66 -39.64
C ALA A 585 1.24 -100.05 -39.96
N ALA A 586 2.50 -100.13 -40.37
CA ALA A 586 3.18 -101.41 -40.60
C ALA A 586 3.32 -102.23 -39.31
N HIS A 587 3.53 -101.56 -38.17
CA HIS A 587 3.60 -102.18 -36.86
C HIS A 587 2.24 -102.64 -36.34
N ALA A 588 1.22 -101.79 -36.43
CA ALA A 588 -0.15 -102.16 -36.04
C ALA A 588 -0.69 -103.36 -36.86
N LYS A 589 -0.19 -103.56 -38.08
CA LYS A 589 -0.51 -104.72 -38.94
C LYS A 589 0.40 -105.95 -38.71
N GLY A 590 1.33 -105.89 -37.76
CA GLY A 590 2.29 -106.96 -37.47
C GLY A 590 3.30 -107.23 -38.61
N LYS A 591 3.41 -106.33 -39.60
CA LYS A 591 4.28 -106.52 -40.77
C LYS A 591 5.72 -106.10 -40.52
N LYS A 592 5.93 -105.10 -39.66
CA LYS A 592 7.27 -104.66 -39.23
C LYS A 592 7.18 -104.10 -37.81
N LEU A 593 7.84 -104.75 -36.85
CA LEU A 593 7.79 -104.33 -35.46
C LEU A 593 8.63 -103.06 -35.25
N LEU A 594 8.08 -102.10 -34.47
CA LEU A 594 8.82 -100.93 -34.02
C LEU A 594 9.78 -101.32 -32.89
N SER A 595 10.93 -100.67 -32.86
CA SER A 595 11.82 -100.68 -31.69
C SER A 595 11.16 -100.01 -30.48
N ALA A 596 11.69 -100.28 -29.29
CA ALA A 596 11.18 -99.69 -28.04
C ALA A 596 11.12 -98.15 -28.07
N GLU A 597 12.02 -97.50 -28.79
CA GLU A 597 12.05 -96.04 -28.89
C GLU A 597 11.07 -95.49 -29.94
N GLU A 598 10.89 -96.22 -31.04
CA GLU A 598 9.87 -95.91 -32.05
C GLU A 598 8.46 -96.12 -31.50
N LEU A 599 8.25 -97.11 -30.61
CA LEU A 599 6.99 -97.32 -29.90
C LEU A 599 6.60 -96.10 -29.06
N LYS A 600 7.54 -95.52 -28.31
CA LYS A 600 7.29 -94.31 -27.52
C LYS A 600 6.96 -93.09 -28.37
N ARG A 601 7.56 -92.96 -29.57
CA ARG A 601 7.24 -91.88 -30.52
C ARG A 601 5.91 -92.08 -31.22
N ALA A 602 5.53 -93.34 -31.48
CA ALA A 602 4.29 -93.69 -32.12
C ALA A 602 3.08 -93.72 -31.17
N ASP A 603 3.29 -93.91 -29.86
CA ASP A 603 2.23 -93.89 -28.84
C ASP A 603 1.82 -92.45 -28.49
N ILE A 604 0.92 -91.90 -29.31
CA ILE A 604 0.47 -90.52 -29.20
C ILE A 604 -0.46 -90.36 -28.00
N ASN A 605 -1.32 -91.34 -27.76
CA ASN A 605 -2.31 -91.28 -26.68
C ASN A 605 -1.75 -91.69 -25.30
N GLY A 606 -0.60 -92.36 -25.24
CA GLY A 606 0.08 -92.78 -24.02
C GLY A 606 -0.52 -94.03 -23.38
N ASP A 607 -1.27 -94.86 -24.12
CA ASP A 607 -1.91 -96.08 -23.61
C ASP A 607 -0.99 -97.32 -23.62
N GLY A 608 0.24 -97.17 -24.15
CA GLY A 608 1.23 -98.23 -24.26
C GLY A 608 1.06 -99.16 -25.45
N VAL A 609 0.06 -98.92 -26.32
CA VAL A 609 -0.28 -99.79 -27.46
C VAL A 609 -0.47 -98.98 -28.74
N VAL A 610 0.50 -99.03 -29.65
CA VAL A 610 0.43 -98.35 -30.94
C VAL A 610 -0.61 -99.00 -31.86
N ASN A 611 -1.76 -98.34 -32.05
CA ASN A 611 -2.87 -98.85 -32.86
C ASN A 611 -3.46 -97.79 -33.80
N VAL A 612 -4.62 -98.08 -34.40
CA VAL A 612 -5.30 -97.17 -35.36
C VAL A 612 -5.57 -95.78 -34.78
N SER A 613 -5.76 -95.69 -33.46
CA SER A 613 -6.00 -94.43 -32.75
C SER A 613 -4.80 -93.49 -32.84
N ASP A 614 -3.58 -94.02 -32.65
CA ASP A 614 -2.34 -93.25 -32.76
C ASP A 614 -2.06 -92.86 -34.20
N ILE A 615 -2.20 -93.80 -35.13
CA ILE A 615 -2.01 -93.58 -36.57
C ILE A 615 -2.92 -92.45 -37.05
N THR A 616 -4.17 -92.41 -36.57
CA THR A 616 -5.13 -91.35 -36.93
C THR A 616 -4.71 -89.98 -36.39
N ARG A 617 -4.08 -89.93 -35.21
CA ARG A 617 -3.57 -88.67 -34.63
C ARG A 617 -2.34 -88.16 -35.37
N ILE A 618 -1.41 -89.05 -35.75
CA ILE A 618 -0.27 -88.71 -36.61
C ILE A 618 -0.80 -88.21 -37.97
N ALA A 619 -1.80 -88.87 -38.55
CA ALA A 619 -2.43 -88.43 -39.79
C ALA A 619 -3.14 -87.07 -39.69
N ALA A 620 -3.76 -86.76 -38.54
CA ALA A 620 -4.37 -85.46 -38.31
C ALA A 620 -3.34 -84.33 -38.22
N HIS A 621 -2.17 -84.62 -37.65
CA HIS A 621 -1.03 -83.69 -37.60
C HIS A 621 -0.48 -83.40 -38.99
N VAL A 622 -0.16 -84.46 -39.77
CA VAL A 622 0.36 -84.32 -41.14
C VAL A 622 -0.62 -83.57 -42.05
N LYS A 623 -1.93 -83.68 -41.79
CA LYS A 623 -2.98 -82.93 -42.51
C LYS A 623 -3.25 -81.52 -41.97
N GLY A 624 -2.50 -81.05 -40.96
CA GLY A 624 -2.69 -79.74 -40.33
C GLY A 624 -4.02 -79.57 -39.58
N LYS A 625 -4.77 -80.65 -39.33
CA LYS A 625 -6.09 -80.59 -38.69
C LYS A 625 -6.02 -80.54 -37.17
N LYS A 626 -4.97 -81.11 -36.57
CA LYS A 626 -4.72 -81.07 -35.12
C LYS A 626 -3.24 -81.26 -34.86
N LEU A 627 -2.58 -80.25 -34.28
CA LEU A 627 -1.17 -80.32 -33.92
C LEU A 627 -0.96 -81.26 -32.72
N ILE A 628 0.19 -81.93 -32.71
CA ILE A 628 0.67 -82.79 -31.62
C ILE A 628 1.61 -81.90 -30.84
N ASN A 629 1.35 -81.74 -29.54
CA ASN A 629 2.12 -80.87 -28.64
C ASN A 629 3.16 -81.65 -27.85
#